data_AF-A0AAE0SH26-F1
#
_entry.id   AF-A0AAE0SH26-F1
#
_cell.length_a   1.000
_cell.length_b   1.000
_cell.length_c   1.000
_cell.angle_alpha   90.00
_cell.angle_beta   90.00
_cell.angle_gamma   90.00
#
_symmetry.space_group_name_H-M   'P 1'
#
loop_
_entity.id
_entity.type
_entity.pdbx_description
1 polymer ?
#
loop_
_entity_poly.entity_id
_entity_poly.type
_entity_poly.pdbx_seq_one_letter_code
_entity_poly.pdbx_strand_id
1 'polypeptide(L)'
;MVLQGAPHRAVLWGFAHKIGDNVHVSLNNNEVTTTTVTANPHGGSLGIWKVKLPAQKSKGPFVIHVSSSEGSASLTDVLFGDVWLCSCQSNMEFTVSQIFNHTEELNEAAKYADIRIFHAAHDTSNTSFTDLSHVSQWNLPTARTLGSFSSVCWLYGKNLYPHIQKPIGLIESSWGGTIIEAWSSHDALAKCSATGQRVNRYKKGLPCE
;
A
#
# COMPACT_ATOMS: atom_id res chain seq x y z
N MET A 1 3.59 9.93 -3.63
CA MET A 1 3.57 8.46 -3.34
C MET A 1 4.93 7.85 -3.65
N VAL A 2 5.22 6.61 -3.23
CA VAL A 2 6.44 5.88 -3.63
C VAL A 2 6.08 4.57 -4.32
N LEU A 3 6.65 4.33 -5.49
CA LEU A 3 6.57 3.08 -6.24
C LEU A 3 7.90 2.32 -6.17
N GLN A 4 7.85 1.01 -6.40
CA GLN A 4 9.06 0.18 -6.36
C GLN A 4 10.07 0.59 -7.45
N GLY A 5 11.30 0.93 -7.03
CA GLY A 5 12.40 1.35 -7.91
C GLY A 5 13.21 0.20 -8.53
N ALA A 6 14.15 0.55 -9.40
CA ALA A 6 15.05 -0.40 -10.06
C ALA A 6 15.91 -1.20 -9.06
N PRO A 7 16.25 -2.47 -9.35
CA PRO A 7 16.03 -3.21 -10.61
C PRO A 7 14.61 -3.77 -10.75
N HIS A 8 13.78 -3.64 -9.72
CA HIS A 8 12.39 -4.05 -9.76
C HIS A 8 11.55 -3.07 -10.60
N ARG A 9 10.31 -3.45 -10.86
CA ARG A 9 9.41 -2.76 -11.78
C ARG A 9 8.05 -2.66 -11.12
N ALA A 10 7.60 -1.43 -10.89
CA ALA A 10 6.27 -1.15 -10.37
C ALA A 10 5.18 -1.63 -11.34
N VAL A 11 4.08 -2.12 -10.77
CA VAL A 11 2.87 -2.46 -11.50
C VAL A 11 1.84 -1.37 -11.23
N LEU A 12 1.39 -0.72 -12.30
CA LEU A 12 0.25 0.18 -12.27
C LEU A 12 -0.98 -0.59 -12.76
N TRP A 13 -2.12 -0.35 -12.14
CA TRP A 13 -3.36 -1.02 -12.51
C TRP A 13 -4.54 -0.10 -12.20
N GLY A 14 -5.70 -0.44 -12.75
CA GLY A 14 -6.93 0.29 -12.50
C GLY A 14 -8.13 -0.39 -13.16
N PHE A 15 -9.28 0.27 -13.03
CA PHE A 15 -10.55 -0.21 -13.55
C PHE A 15 -11.03 0.64 -14.73
N ALA A 16 -11.83 0.05 -15.61
CA ALA A 16 -12.49 0.71 -16.74
C ALA A 16 -13.76 -0.05 -17.14
N HIS A 17 -14.74 0.60 -17.77
CA HIS A 17 -16.01 -0.05 -18.11
C HIS A 17 -15.90 -0.92 -19.37
N LYS A 18 -15.20 -0.45 -20.40
CA LYS A 18 -15.13 -1.06 -21.72
C LYS A 18 -14.02 -2.11 -21.80
N ILE A 19 -14.41 -3.38 -21.74
CA ILE A 19 -13.51 -4.51 -21.99
C ILE A 19 -12.97 -4.42 -23.43
N GLY A 20 -11.66 -4.66 -23.59
CA GLY A 20 -10.95 -4.54 -24.86
C GLY A 20 -10.48 -3.13 -25.20
N ASP A 21 -10.77 -2.13 -24.37
CA ASP A 21 -10.26 -0.77 -24.60
C ASP A 21 -8.75 -0.68 -24.38
N ASN A 22 -8.09 0.20 -25.14
CA ASN A 22 -6.66 0.47 -24.99
C ASN A 22 -6.44 1.52 -23.90
N VAL A 23 -5.53 1.22 -22.99
CA VAL A 23 -5.05 2.12 -21.94
C VAL A 23 -3.60 2.46 -22.21
N HIS A 24 -3.34 3.75 -22.42
CA HIS A 24 -2.02 4.31 -22.63
C HIS A 24 -1.49 4.84 -21.31
N VAL A 25 -0.23 4.50 -20.99
CA VAL A 25 0.44 4.98 -19.79
C VAL A 25 1.75 5.66 -20.19
N SER A 26 1.94 6.88 -19.71
CA SER A 26 3.16 7.66 -19.93
C SER A 26 3.77 8.10 -18.62
N LEU A 27 5.09 8.32 -18.64
CA LEU A 27 5.88 8.81 -17.52
C LEU A 27 6.61 10.07 -17.99
N ASN A 28 6.34 11.21 -17.35
CA ASN A 28 6.82 12.54 -17.77
C ASN A 28 6.57 12.81 -19.27
N ASN A 29 5.36 12.48 -19.76
CA ASN A 29 4.93 12.63 -21.16
C ASN A 29 5.67 11.77 -22.19
N ASN A 30 6.60 10.91 -21.78
CA ASN A 30 7.15 9.89 -22.67
C ASN A 30 6.24 8.68 -22.61
N GLU A 31 5.64 8.29 -23.74
CA GLU A 31 4.82 7.08 -23.80
C GLU A 31 5.66 5.88 -23.37
N VAL A 32 5.18 5.19 -22.35
CA VAL A 32 5.92 4.09 -21.73
C VAL A 32 5.40 2.77 -22.26
N THR A 33 4.08 2.63 -22.38
CA THR A 33 3.44 1.34 -22.59
C THR A 33 1.94 1.49 -22.85
N THR A 34 1.38 0.50 -23.55
CA THR A 34 -0.06 0.34 -23.77
C THR A 34 -0.48 -1.03 -23.26
N THR A 35 -1.65 -1.09 -22.62
CA THR A 35 -2.30 -2.35 -22.21
C THR A 35 -3.77 -2.32 -22.62
N THR A 36 -4.44 -3.47 -22.55
CA THR A 36 -5.88 -3.57 -22.77
C THR A 36 -6.64 -3.82 -21.48
N VAL A 37 -7.89 -3.38 -21.44
CA VAL A 37 -8.84 -3.70 -20.37
C VAL A 37 -9.34 -5.14 -20.57
N THR A 38 -9.29 -5.93 -19.50
CA THR A 38 -9.72 -7.34 -19.47
C THR A 38 -10.85 -7.54 -18.48
N ALA A 39 -11.56 -8.68 -18.54
CA ALA A 39 -12.56 -9.01 -17.52
C ALA A 39 -11.90 -9.12 -16.13
N ASN A 40 -12.57 -8.59 -15.09
CA ASN A 40 -12.04 -8.64 -13.73
C ASN A 40 -12.12 -10.07 -13.17
N PRO A 41 -10.99 -10.72 -12.84
CA PRO A 41 -10.97 -12.11 -12.40
C PRO A 41 -11.62 -12.33 -11.02
N HIS A 42 -11.87 -11.25 -10.28
CA HIS A 42 -12.46 -11.29 -8.96
C HIS A 42 -13.95 -10.88 -8.94
N GLY A 43 -14.56 -10.72 -10.11
CA GLY A 43 -15.95 -10.27 -10.26
C GLY A 43 -16.10 -8.75 -10.23
N GLY A 44 -17.34 -8.28 -10.37
CA GLY A 44 -17.68 -6.85 -10.48
C GLY A 44 -18.07 -6.42 -11.89
N SER A 45 -18.62 -5.20 -12.00
CA SER A 45 -19.12 -4.65 -13.27
C SER A 45 -18.05 -3.96 -14.13
N LEU A 46 -16.86 -3.73 -13.57
CA LEU A 46 -15.75 -3.06 -14.25
C LEU A 46 -14.72 -4.09 -14.73
N GLY A 47 -14.12 -3.84 -15.89
CA GLY A 47 -12.91 -4.51 -16.33
C GLY A 47 -11.68 -3.99 -15.58
N ILE A 48 -10.60 -4.77 -15.64
CA ILE A 48 -9.31 -4.44 -15.02
C ILE A 48 -8.22 -4.36 -16.08
N TRP A 49 -7.34 -3.38 -15.93
CA TRP A 49 -6.12 -3.28 -16.70
C TRP A 49 -4.92 -3.22 -15.76
N LYS A 50 -3.77 -3.70 -16.22
CA LYS A 50 -2.52 -3.66 -15.47
C LYS A 50 -1.36 -3.51 -16.42
N VAL A 51 -0.35 -2.74 -16.02
CA VAL A 51 0.85 -2.55 -16.80
C VAL A 51 2.07 -2.48 -15.91
N LYS A 52 3.15 -3.08 -16.38
CA LYS A 52 4.42 -3.11 -15.65
C LYS A 52 5.32 -2.00 -16.19
N LEU A 53 5.58 -0.97 -15.38
CA LEU A 53 6.42 0.14 -15.79
C LEU A 53 7.88 -0.33 -16.00
N PRO A 54 8.67 0.27 -16.91
CA PRO A 54 10.10 0.07 -16.99
C PRO A 54 10.76 0.40 -15.64
N ALA A 55 11.85 -0.31 -15.33
CA ALA A 55 12.57 -0.10 -14.08
C ALA A 55 13.13 1.33 -14.02
N GLN A 56 12.76 2.08 -12.98
CA GLN A 56 13.20 3.47 -12.82
C GLN A 56 14.38 3.54 -11.86
N LYS A 57 15.52 4.03 -12.35
CA LYS A 57 16.72 4.29 -11.54
C LYS A 57 16.70 5.67 -10.88
N SER A 58 16.07 6.65 -11.52
CA SER A 58 15.93 7.99 -10.96
C SER A 58 14.86 8.01 -9.88
N LYS A 59 15.06 8.80 -8.83
CA LYS A 59 14.15 8.89 -7.69
C LYS A 59 12.84 9.62 -8.00
N GLY A 60 12.82 10.48 -9.02
CA GLY A 60 11.70 11.39 -9.31
C GLY A 60 11.86 12.79 -8.68
N PRO A 61 10.76 13.56 -8.53
CA PRO A 61 9.38 13.16 -8.78
C PRO A 61 9.07 12.98 -10.27
N PHE A 62 8.15 12.07 -10.54
CA PHE A 62 7.57 11.84 -11.86
C PHE A 62 6.08 12.20 -11.87
N VAL A 63 5.56 12.43 -13.06
CA VAL A 63 4.14 12.45 -13.35
C VAL A 63 3.81 11.22 -14.19
N ILE A 64 2.82 10.44 -13.76
CA ILE A 64 2.26 9.33 -14.53
C ILE A 64 0.94 9.80 -15.12
N HIS A 65 0.80 9.75 -16.43
CA HIS A 65 -0.48 9.99 -17.10
C HIS A 65 -1.04 8.67 -17.61
N VAL A 66 -2.34 8.49 -17.43
CA VAL A 66 -3.10 7.34 -17.92
C VAL A 66 -4.25 7.88 -18.76
N SER A 67 -4.44 7.33 -19.95
CA SER A 67 -5.58 7.67 -20.82
C SER A 67 -6.15 6.45 -21.52
N SER A 68 -7.45 6.51 -21.81
CA SER A 68 -8.19 5.53 -22.58
C SER A 68 -9.28 6.24 -23.40
N SER A 69 -10.15 5.47 -24.07
CA SER A 69 -11.33 6.07 -24.72
C SER A 69 -12.36 6.61 -23.73
N GLU A 70 -12.27 6.24 -22.45
CA GLU A 70 -13.20 6.64 -21.39
C GLU A 70 -12.75 7.89 -20.62
N GLY A 71 -11.50 8.34 -20.80
CA GLY A 71 -10.98 9.52 -20.15
C GLY A 71 -9.50 9.45 -19.85
N SER A 72 -9.06 10.27 -18.90
CA SER A 72 -7.67 10.29 -18.44
C SER A 72 -7.54 10.63 -16.97
N ALA A 73 -6.45 10.19 -16.35
CA ALA A 73 -6.10 10.46 -14.96
C ALA A 73 -4.59 10.70 -14.87
N SER A 74 -4.17 11.41 -13.82
CA SER A 74 -2.75 11.71 -13.59
C SER A 74 -2.37 11.49 -12.13
N LEU A 75 -1.23 10.85 -11.90
CA LEU A 75 -0.58 10.77 -10.59
C LEU A 75 0.62 11.70 -10.61
N THR A 76 0.65 12.66 -9.69
CA THR A 76 1.75 13.61 -9.53
C THR A 76 2.54 13.31 -8.25
N ASP A 77 3.75 13.87 -8.14
CA ASP A 77 4.67 13.62 -7.02
C ASP A 77 4.90 12.11 -6.77
N VAL A 78 5.20 11.38 -7.85
CA VAL A 78 5.50 9.94 -7.80
C VAL A 78 7.01 9.74 -7.67
N LEU A 79 7.46 9.17 -6.56
CA LEU A 79 8.85 8.78 -6.36
C LEU A 79 9.04 7.30 -6.66
N PHE A 80 10.26 6.90 -7.02
CA PHE A 80 10.67 5.50 -7.16
C PHE A 80 11.74 5.15 -6.13
N GLY A 81 11.48 4.11 -5.33
CA GLY A 81 12.33 3.69 -4.21
C GLY A 81 11.85 2.40 -3.56
N ASP A 82 12.02 2.29 -2.26
CA ASP A 82 11.64 1.10 -1.50
C ASP A 82 10.28 1.30 -0.81
N VAL A 83 9.46 0.26 -0.79
CA VAL A 83 8.11 0.30 -0.18
C VAL A 83 8.03 -0.75 0.91
N TRP A 84 7.64 -0.33 2.10
CA TRP A 84 7.56 -1.16 3.31
C TRP A 84 6.12 -1.22 3.80
N LEU A 85 5.64 -2.43 4.05
CA LEU A 85 4.35 -2.69 4.67
C LEU A 85 4.54 -2.96 6.16
N CYS A 86 3.97 -2.09 6.98
CA CYS A 86 3.94 -2.15 8.43
C CYS A 86 2.55 -2.63 8.87
N SER A 87 2.45 -3.90 9.29
CA SER A 87 1.18 -4.54 9.62
C SER A 87 1.25 -5.23 10.99
N CYS A 88 0.21 -6.00 11.34
CA CYS A 88 -0.07 -6.64 12.64
C CYS A 88 -1.00 -5.80 13.54
N GLN A 89 -0.84 -5.95 14.86
CA GLN A 89 -1.79 -5.48 15.86
C GLN A 89 -1.31 -4.19 16.57
N SER A 90 -1.77 -3.98 17.80
CA SER A 90 -1.69 -2.73 18.57
C SER A 90 -0.27 -2.16 18.72
N ASN A 91 0.75 -3.01 18.79
CA ASN A 91 2.12 -2.53 18.92
C ASN A 91 2.65 -1.93 17.62
N MET A 92 2.16 -2.38 16.46
CA MET A 92 2.43 -1.69 15.19
C MET A 92 1.56 -0.44 15.06
N GLU A 93 0.31 -0.48 15.54
CA GLU A 93 -0.62 0.66 15.52
C GLU A 93 -0.25 1.77 16.53
N PHE A 94 0.71 1.52 17.42
CA PHE A 94 1.16 2.49 18.42
C PHE A 94 1.69 3.76 17.74
N THR A 95 1.02 4.89 17.95
CA THR A 95 1.20 6.09 17.13
C THR A 95 2.39 6.95 17.55
N VAL A 96 2.89 7.78 16.63
CA VAL A 96 3.95 8.76 16.92
C VAL A 96 3.56 9.70 18.05
N SER A 97 2.29 10.06 18.22
CA SER A 97 1.88 10.95 19.33
C SER A 97 1.99 10.31 20.72
N GLN A 98 2.18 8.99 20.80
CA GLN A 98 2.24 8.25 22.06
C GLN A 98 3.67 7.95 22.54
N ILE A 99 4.71 8.23 21.75
CA ILE A 99 6.11 8.04 22.17
C ILE A 99 6.63 9.25 22.97
N PHE A 100 7.60 9.04 23.85
CA PHE A 100 8.14 10.09 24.72
C PHE A 100 8.73 11.29 23.96
N ASN A 101 9.40 11.05 22.83
CA ASN A 101 10.04 12.09 22.02
C ASN A 101 9.17 12.59 20.85
N HIS A 102 7.84 12.43 20.92
CA HIS A 102 6.93 12.78 19.82
C HIS A 102 7.09 14.22 19.33
N THR A 103 7.35 15.18 20.24
CA THR A 103 7.49 16.59 19.86
C THR A 103 8.66 16.81 18.90
N GLU A 104 9.80 16.17 19.16
CA GLU A 104 10.96 16.24 18.27
C GLU A 104 10.65 15.56 16.93
N GLU A 105 10.09 14.35 16.97
CA GLU A 105 9.74 13.60 15.75
C GLU A 105 8.79 14.38 14.83
N LEU A 106 7.76 15.01 15.40
CA LEU A 106 6.79 15.80 14.63
C LEU A 106 7.40 17.09 14.05
N ASN A 107 8.31 17.73 14.78
CA ASN A 107 9.00 18.95 14.32
C ASN A 107 10.01 18.65 13.20
N GLU A 108 10.66 17.48 13.26
CA GLU A 108 11.65 17.09 12.27
C GLU A 108 11.07 16.38 11.05
N ALA A 109 9.84 15.86 11.13
CA ALA A 109 9.18 15.06 10.10
C ALA A 109 9.34 15.65 8.69
N ALA A 110 9.11 16.97 8.54
CA ALA A 110 9.14 17.65 7.25
C ALA A 110 10.54 17.66 6.59
N LYS A 111 11.63 17.40 7.33
CA LYS A 111 12.99 17.26 6.79
C LYS A 111 13.12 16.01 5.90
N TYR A 112 12.26 15.01 6.08
CA TYR A 112 12.30 13.73 5.37
C TYR A 112 11.39 13.74 4.14
N ALA A 113 11.61 14.71 3.26
CA ALA A 113 10.79 14.94 2.07
C ALA A 113 10.89 13.86 0.98
N ASP A 114 11.75 12.85 1.12
CA ASP A 114 11.80 11.67 0.25
C ASP A 114 11.07 10.45 0.87
N ILE A 115 10.50 10.60 2.08
CA ILE A 115 9.62 9.59 2.70
C ILE A 115 8.16 9.97 2.38
N ARG A 116 7.31 8.97 2.11
CA ARG A 116 5.85 9.15 2.03
C ARG A 116 5.19 8.12 2.93
N ILE A 117 4.14 8.55 3.64
CA ILE A 117 3.34 7.69 4.53
C ILE A 117 1.95 7.47 3.92
N PHE A 118 1.43 6.27 4.10
CA PHE A 118 0.09 5.88 3.68
C PHE A 118 -0.57 5.07 4.79
N HIS A 119 -1.79 5.45 5.16
CA HIS A 119 -2.57 4.76 6.17
C HIS A 119 -3.70 3.99 5.47
N ALA A 120 -3.64 2.66 5.51
CA ALA A 120 -4.72 1.84 4.98
C ALA A 120 -5.93 1.94 5.92
N ALA A 121 -7.12 2.15 5.35
CA ALA A 121 -8.34 2.19 6.14
C ALA A 121 -8.59 0.82 6.78
N HIS A 122 -9.10 0.85 8.01
CA HIS A 122 -9.61 -0.33 8.68
C HIS A 122 -10.88 -0.79 7.98
N ASP A 123 -10.82 -1.99 7.41
CA ASP A 123 -11.99 -2.64 6.86
C ASP A 123 -11.91 -4.17 7.03
N THR A 124 -13.07 -4.79 7.22
CA THR A 124 -13.20 -6.23 7.41
C THR A 124 -14.00 -6.83 6.29
N SER A 125 -13.59 -8.01 5.82
CA SER A 125 -14.36 -8.75 4.84
C SER A 125 -14.19 -10.24 5.02
N ASN A 126 -15.27 -10.98 4.75
CA ASN A 126 -15.24 -12.44 4.69
C ASN A 126 -14.65 -12.95 3.37
N THR A 127 -14.45 -12.08 2.39
CA THR A 127 -13.85 -12.39 1.09
C THR A 127 -12.76 -11.38 0.75
N SER A 128 -11.74 -11.78 -0.02
CA SER A 128 -10.71 -10.83 -0.46
C SER A 128 -11.33 -9.68 -1.24
N PHE A 129 -10.97 -8.45 -0.89
CA PHE A 129 -11.25 -7.31 -1.75
C PHE A 129 -10.33 -7.30 -2.97
N THR A 130 -10.79 -6.64 -4.03
CA THR A 130 -10.01 -6.39 -5.25
C THR A 130 -9.21 -5.09 -5.19
N ASP A 131 -9.61 -4.19 -4.29
CA ASP A 131 -8.99 -2.91 -4.02
C ASP A 131 -9.29 -2.50 -2.57
N LEU A 132 -8.66 -1.44 -2.08
CA LEU A 132 -9.02 -0.81 -0.81
C LEU A 132 -10.45 -0.24 -0.92
N SER A 133 -11.30 -0.51 0.06
CA SER A 133 -12.63 0.08 0.14
C SER A 133 -12.60 1.59 0.25
N HIS A 134 -11.55 2.12 0.87
CA HIS A 134 -11.23 3.54 0.94
C HIS A 134 -9.75 3.77 0.67
N VAL A 135 -9.45 4.45 -0.45
CA VAL A 135 -8.09 4.86 -0.79
C VAL A 135 -7.81 6.21 -0.12
N SER A 136 -6.99 6.20 0.93
CA SER A 136 -6.44 7.43 1.49
C SER A 136 -5.35 8.00 0.56
N GLN A 137 -5.00 9.27 0.74
CA GLN A 137 -3.91 9.85 -0.03
C GLN A 137 -2.55 9.48 0.59
N TRP A 138 -1.55 9.29 -0.27
CA TRP A 138 -0.16 9.30 0.18
C TRP A 138 0.20 10.69 0.69
N ASN A 139 0.79 10.77 1.87
CA ASN A 139 1.11 12.03 2.52
C ASN A 139 2.62 12.23 2.67
N LEU A 140 3.05 13.49 2.65
CA LEU A 140 4.32 13.88 3.23
C LEU A 140 4.27 13.71 4.75
N PRO A 141 5.37 13.31 5.41
CA PRO A 141 5.44 13.30 6.86
C PRO A 141 5.50 14.75 7.37
N THR A 142 4.43 15.17 8.03
CA THR A 142 4.31 16.48 8.69
C THR A 142 3.77 16.27 10.09
N ALA A 143 3.89 17.26 10.99
CA ALA A 143 3.29 17.17 12.32
C ALA A 143 1.79 16.79 12.30
N ARG A 144 1.05 17.24 11.26
CA ARG A 144 -0.37 16.95 11.09
C ARG A 144 -0.65 15.51 10.65
N THR A 145 0.16 14.97 9.73
CA THR A 145 -0.08 13.66 9.10
C THR A 145 0.60 12.52 9.84
N LEU A 146 1.70 12.80 10.52
CA LEU A 146 2.54 11.81 11.18
C LEU A 146 2.02 11.44 12.59
N GLY A 147 1.33 12.36 13.28
CA GLY A 147 0.92 12.17 14.68
C GLY A 147 0.13 10.90 14.94
N SER A 148 -0.79 10.55 14.04
CA SER A 148 -1.62 9.33 14.12
C SER A 148 -1.04 8.13 13.39
N PHE A 149 0.15 8.25 12.79
CA PHE A 149 0.79 7.15 12.06
C PHE A 149 1.58 6.26 13.02
N SER A 150 1.76 5.00 12.66
CA SER A 150 2.61 4.05 13.39
C SER A 150 4.00 4.61 13.70
N SER A 151 4.32 4.70 14.99
CA SER A 151 5.64 5.13 15.47
C SER A 151 6.75 4.15 15.09
N VAL A 152 6.49 2.86 15.19
CA VAL A 152 7.44 1.81 14.82
C VAL A 152 7.77 1.91 13.34
N CYS A 153 6.76 2.05 12.49
CA CYS A 153 6.93 2.18 11.05
C CYS A 153 7.69 3.46 10.68
N TRP A 154 7.31 4.60 11.28
CA TRP A 154 8.00 5.88 11.07
C TRP A 154 9.47 5.81 11.47
N LEU A 155 9.76 5.39 12.71
CA LEU A 155 11.12 5.35 13.23
C LEU A 155 11.98 4.37 12.42
N TYR A 156 11.43 3.25 11.95
CA TYR A 156 12.12 2.34 11.05
C TYR A 156 12.55 3.06 9.76
N GLY A 157 11.60 3.70 9.05
CA GLY A 157 11.90 4.40 7.80
C GLY A 157 12.85 5.59 8.00
N LYS A 158 12.64 6.40 9.05
CA LYS A 158 13.50 7.53 9.42
C LYS A 158 14.94 7.08 9.67
N ASN A 159 15.13 6.03 10.46
CA ASN A 159 16.47 5.51 10.78
C ASN A 159 17.14 4.81 9.60
N LEU A 160 16.36 4.17 8.72
CA LEU A 160 16.91 3.50 7.53
C LEU A 160 17.36 4.50 6.45
N TYR A 161 16.65 5.62 6.30
CA TYR A 161 16.85 6.57 5.20
C TYR A 161 18.30 7.09 5.06
N PRO A 162 19.02 7.50 6.13
CA PRO A 162 20.42 7.93 6.02
C PRO A 162 21.36 6.88 5.44
N HIS A 163 21.04 5.60 5.57
CA HIS A 163 21.89 4.50 5.10
C HIS A 163 21.63 4.12 3.65
N ILE A 164 20.39 4.26 3.17
CA ILE A 164 20.02 3.85 1.81
C ILE A 164 19.89 5.02 0.84
N GLN A 165 19.58 6.22 1.34
CA GLN A 165 19.42 7.47 0.58
C GLN A 165 18.53 7.34 -0.67
N LYS A 166 17.46 6.54 -0.56
CA LYS A 166 16.43 6.35 -1.58
C LYS A 166 15.06 6.73 -1.02
N PRO A 167 14.09 7.11 -1.88
CA PRO A 167 12.73 7.32 -1.43
C PRO A 167 12.17 6.11 -0.70
N ILE A 168 11.40 6.34 0.37
CA ILE A 168 10.80 5.30 1.19
C ILE A 168 9.29 5.52 1.25
N GLY A 169 8.53 4.53 0.78
CA GLY A 169 7.08 4.45 1.02
C GLY A 169 6.81 3.60 2.26
N LEU A 170 6.14 4.17 3.25
CA LEU A 170 5.70 3.46 4.44
C LEU A 170 4.18 3.28 4.40
N ILE A 171 3.72 2.03 4.39
CA ILE A 171 2.31 1.68 4.38
C ILE A 171 1.96 1.10 5.75
N GLU A 172 1.11 1.78 6.49
CA GLU A 172 0.53 1.27 7.73
C GLU A 172 -0.77 0.52 7.42
N SER A 173 -0.82 -0.76 7.81
CA SER A 173 -1.99 -1.63 7.74
C SER A 173 -2.04 -2.49 9.01
N SER A 174 -2.20 -1.82 10.15
CA SER A 174 -2.26 -2.46 11.47
C SER A 174 -3.60 -2.24 12.13
N TRP A 175 -4.03 -3.18 12.97
CA TRP A 175 -5.29 -3.11 13.70
C TRP A 175 -5.18 -3.77 15.08
N GLY A 176 -5.24 -2.97 16.14
CA GLY A 176 -5.18 -3.41 17.53
C GLY A 176 -6.23 -4.44 17.92
N GLY A 177 -5.82 -5.41 18.75
CA GLY A 177 -6.71 -6.44 19.30
C GLY A 177 -7.12 -7.56 18.32
N THR A 178 -6.59 -7.56 17.11
CA THR A 178 -6.89 -8.61 16.12
C THR A 178 -6.00 -9.84 16.31
N ILE A 179 -6.60 -11.02 16.18
CA ILE A 179 -5.90 -12.31 16.20
C ILE A 179 -5.42 -12.69 14.80
N ILE A 180 -4.46 -13.62 14.68
CA ILE A 180 -3.87 -14.02 13.39
C ILE A 180 -4.91 -14.58 12.40
N GLU A 181 -5.98 -15.19 12.90
CA GLU A 181 -7.06 -15.72 12.06
C GLU A 181 -7.84 -14.62 11.35
N ALA A 182 -7.93 -13.43 11.93
CA ALA A 182 -8.58 -12.29 11.27
C ALA A 182 -7.78 -11.81 10.05
N TRP A 183 -6.48 -12.12 9.98
CA TRP A 183 -5.58 -11.79 8.88
C TRP A 183 -5.34 -12.95 7.91
N SER A 184 -5.95 -14.11 8.18
CA SER A 184 -5.72 -15.34 7.41
C SER A 184 -6.85 -15.59 6.43
N SER A 185 -6.51 -15.98 5.20
CA SER A 185 -7.53 -16.39 4.23
C SER A 185 -8.24 -17.67 4.70
N HIS A 186 -9.49 -17.85 4.24
CA HIS A 186 -10.25 -19.07 4.52
C HIS A 186 -9.47 -20.33 4.12
N ASP A 187 -8.80 -20.31 2.96
CA ASP A 187 -7.97 -21.43 2.49
C ASP A 187 -6.78 -21.72 3.40
N ALA A 188 -6.14 -20.68 3.95
CA ALA A 188 -5.05 -20.86 4.92
C ALA A 188 -5.56 -21.50 6.22
N LEU A 189 -6.68 -21.00 6.76
CA LEU A 189 -7.30 -21.55 7.97
C LEU A 189 -7.80 -22.98 7.79
N ALA A 190 -8.36 -23.31 6.63
CA ALA A 190 -8.81 -24.66 6.30
C ALA A 190 -7.63 -25.66 6.28
N LYS A 191 -6.49 -25.25 5.71
CA LYS A 191 -5.25 -26.06 5.73
C LYS A 191 -4.70 -26.24 7.14
N CYS A 192 -4.76 -25.21 7.98
CA CYS A 192 -4.37 -25.31 9.40
C CYS A 192 -5.31 -26.20 10.22
N SER A 193 -6.58 -26.32 9.82
CA SER A 193 -7.57 -27.16 10.52
C SER A 193 -7.46 -28.65 10.17
N ALA A 194 -6.82 -28.98 9.03
CA ALA A 194 -6.65 -30.35 8.54
C ALA A 194 -5.61 -31.17 9.34
N THR A 195 -4.82 -30.55 10.22
CA THR A 195 -3.88 -31.22 11.15
C THR A 195 -4.54 -31.74 12.44
N GLY A 196 -5.86 -31.94 12.44
CA GLY A 196 -6.51 -32.92 13.32
C GLY A 196 -6.90 -32.48 14.74
N GLN A 197 -6.69 -31.22 15.12
CA GLN A 197 -7.29 -30.64 16.32
C GLN A 197 -7.51 -29.15 16.07
N ARG A 198 -8.76 -28.66 15.94
CA ARG A 198 -9.19 -27.26 16.27
C ARG A 198 -10.46 -26.73 15.59
N VAL A 199 -11.24 -27.52 14.85
CA VAL A 199 -12.53 -27.05 14.27
C VAL A 199 -13.51 -26.52 15.35
N ASN A 200 -13.40 -26.96 16.61
CA ASN A 200 -14.25 -26.48 17.71
C ASN A 200 -13.77 -25.18 18.40
N ARG A 201 -12.59 -24.63 18.09
CA ARG A 201 -12.09 -23.38 18.73
C ARG A 201 -12.47 -22.10 17.97
N TYR A 202 -12.68 -22.16 16.67
CA TYR A 202 -13.17 -21.00 15.90
C TYR A 202 -14.55 -20.53 16.39
N LYS A 203 -15.44 -21.45 16.76
CA LYS A 203 -16.73 -21.13 17.44
C LYS A 203 -16.56 -20.48 18.82
N LYS A 204 -15.33 -20.44 19.38
CA LYS A 204 -15.02 -19.95 20.72
C LYS A 204 -13.99 -18.80 20.73
N GLY A 205 -13.59 -18.27 19.57
CA GLY A 205 -12.74 -17.07 19.48
C GLY A 205 -11.33 -17.21 20.07
N LEU A 206 -10.68 -18.38 19.94
CA LEU A 206 -9.32 -18.62 20.48
C LEU A 206 -8.28 -18.78 19.36
N PRO A 207 -7.07 -18.22 19.52
CA PRO A 207 -6.04 -18.18 18.48
C PRO A 207 -5.40 -19.54 18.13
N CYS A 208 -4.91 -19.64 16.89
CA CYS A 208 -4.10 -20.71 16.33
C CYS A 208 -2.65 -20.62 16.82
N GLU A 209 -2.32 -21.38 17.87
CA GLU A 209 -0.94 -21.81 18.19
C GLU A 209 -0.47 -22.97 17.34
#